data_AF-A0A376MW05-F1
#
_entry.id   AF-A0A376MW05-F1
#
_cell.length_a   1.000
_cell.length_b   1.000
_cell.length_c   1.000
_cell.angle_alpha   90.00
_cell.angle_beta   90.00
_cell.angle_gamma   90.00
#
_symmetry.space_group_name_H-M   'P 1'
#
loop_
_entity.id
_entity.type
_entity.pdbx_description
1 polymer ?
#
loop_
_entity_poly.entity_id
_entity_poly.type
_entity_poly.pdbx_seq_one_letter_code
_entity_poly.pdbx_strand_id
1 'polypeptide(L)'
;MKIRSQVGMVLNLDKCIGCHTCSVTCKNVWTSREGVEYAWFNNVETKPGQGFPTDWENQEKYKGGWIRKINGKLQPRMGNRAMLLGKIFANPHLPGIDDYYEPFDFDYQNLHTAPEGSKSQPIARPRSLITGERMAKIEKGPNWEDDLGGEFDKLAKDKNFDNIQKAMYSQFENTFMMYLPRLCEHCLNPACVATCPSGAIYKREEDGIVLIDQDKCRGWRMCITGCPYKKIYFNWKSGKSEKCIFCYPRIEAGQPTVCSETCVGRIRYLGVLLYDADAIERAASTEKRERSLPASAGGVPRSERSESHRAGN
;
A
#
# COMPACT_ATOMS: atom_id res chain seq x y z
N MET A 1 0.34 23.69 -21.80
CA MET A 1 1.64 23.11 -21.41
C MET A 1 2.00 23.72 -20.06
N LYS A 2 1.84 22.97 -18.98
CA LYS A 2 2.17 23.37 -17.60
C LYS A 2 3.18 22.39 -17.04
N ILE A 3 4.46 22.72 -17.13
CA ILE A 3 5.53 21.85 -16.63
C ILE A 3 5.51 21.87 -15.10
N ARG A 4 5.56 20.69 -14.49
CA ARG A 4 5.79 20.48 -13.06
C ARG A 4 6.89 19.44 -12.85
N SER A 5 7.47 19.42 -11.66
CA SER A 5 8.52 18.47 -11.25
C SER A 5 8.01 17.50 -10.19
N GLN A 6 8.55 16.28 -10.22
CA GLN A 6 8.32 15.30 -9.17
C GLN A 6 9.51 14.34 -9.02
N VAL A 7 9.94 14.07 -7.77
CA VAL A 7 11.10 13.20 -7.50
C VAL A 7 10.74 11.71 -7.59
N GLY A 8 10.51 11.16 -8.80
CA GLY A 8 10.35 9.75 -9.21
C GLY A 8 11.01 8.67 -8.33
N MET A 9 10.43 7.46 -8.29
CA MET A 9 11.09 6.29 -7.67
C MET A 9 10.99 5.07 -8.57
N VAL A 10 12.12 4.38 -8.77
CA VAL A 10 12.20 3.07 -9.44
C VAL A 10 12.70 2.05 -8.43
N LEU A 11 12.13 0.84 -8.47
CA LEU A 11 12.53 -0.29 -7.64
C LEU A 11 12.93 -1.45 -8.54
N ASN A 12 14.20 -1.84 -8.51
CA ASN A 12 14.70 -2.99 -9.26
C ASN A 12 14.33 -4.29 -8.54
N LEU A 13 13.32 -5.00 -9.02
CA LEU A 13 12.83 -6.23 -8.40
C LEU A 13 13.81 -7.41 -8.52
N ASP A 14 14.66 -7.43 -9.55
CA ASP A 14 15.72 -8.44 -9.74
C ASP A 14 16.74 -8.44 -8.59
N LYS A 15 16.95 -7.27 -7.97
CA LYS A 15 17.83 -7.12 -6.80
C LYS A 15 17.11 -7.18 -5.46
N CYS A 16 15.78 -7.36 -5.46
CA CYS A 16 15.03 -7.34 -4.22
C CYS A 16 15.25 -8.64 -3.46
N ILE A 17 15.69 -8.52 -2.21
CA ILE A 17 16.01 -9.66 -1.34
C ILE A 17 14.97 -9.88 -0.23
N GLY A 18 13.80 -9.24 -0.32
CA GLY A 18 12.73 -9.46 0.66
C GLY A 18 13.05 -9.10 2.11
N CYS A 19 14.12 -8.36 2.42
CA CYS A 19 14.60 -8.20 3.81
C CYS A 19 13.76 -7.31 4.76
N HIS A 20 12.69 -6.67 4.28
CA HIS A 20 11.83 -5.75 5.06
C HIS A 20 12.50 -4.55 5.76
N THR A 21 13.81 -4.30 5.64
CA THR A 21 14.49 -3.15 6.29
C THR A 21 13.80 -1.82 5.98
N CYS A 22 13.39 -1.63 4.72
CA CYS A 22 12.67 -0.45 4.26
C CYS A 22 11.28 -0.26 4.93
N SER A 23 10.65 -1.34 5.39
CA SER A 23 9.38 -1.31 6.12
C SER A 23 9.61 -0.94 7.58
N VAL A 24 10.62 -1.55 8.22
CA VAL A 24 10.98 -1.29 9.62
C VAL A 24 11.40 0.16 9.84
N THR A 25 12.29 0.69 8.99
CA THR A 25 12.76 2.07 9.14
C THR A 25 11.64 3.09 8.91
N CYS A 26 10.74 2.83 7.96
CA CYS A 26 9.55 3.65 7.76
C CYS A 26 8.59 3.59 8.96
N LYS A 27 8.39 2.39 9.53
CA LYS A 27 7.55 2.17 10.71
C LYS A 27 8.08 2.97 11.90
N ASN A 28 9.36 2.78 12.23
CA ASN A 28 10.02 3.42 13.37
C ASN A 28 9.94 4.95 13.34
N VAL A 29 10.09 5.55 12.16
CA VAL A 29 10.07 7.01 12.03
C VAL A 29 8.65 7.56 12.05
N TRP A 30 7.69 6.92 11.36
CA TRP A 30 6.41 7.57 11.03
C TRP A 30 5.17 6.96 11.70
N THR A 31 5.15 5.65 11.95
CA THR A 31 3.91 4.92 12.27
C THR A 31 4.01 3.99 13.48
N SER A 32 4.85 4.32 14.46
CA SER A 32 4.91 3.64 15.76
C SER A 32 3.91 4.16 16.81
N ARG A 33 3.08 5.14 16.45
CA ARG A 33 2.03 5.68 17.34
C ARG A 33 0.83 4.75 17.39
N GLU A 34 0.17 4.71 18.54
CA GLU A 34 -1.17 4.12 18.67
C GLU A 34 -2.16 4.79 17.68
N GLY A 35 -3.00 3.97 17.04
CA GLY A 35 -3.84 4.34 15.93
C GLY A 35 -3.28 3.94 14.56
N VAL A 36 -1.95 3.82 14.43
CA VAL A 36 -1.25 3.51 13.16
C VAL A 36 -0.20 2.41 13.32
N GLU A 37 -0.16 1.72 14.45
CA GLU A 37 0.70 0.57 14.69
C GLU A 37 0.46 -0.56 13.67
N TYR A 38 -0.78 -0.74 13.20
CA TYR A 38 -1.12 -1.67 12.12
C TYR A 38 -0.69 -1.17 10.71
N ALA A 39 -0.44 0.14 10.55
CA ALA A 39 -0.25 0.77 9.25
C ALA A 39 1.21 0.73 8.77
N TRP A 40 1.44 0.07 7.64
CA TRP A 40 2.75 -0.05 7.01
C TRP A 40 2.84 0.80 5.74
N PHE A 41 3.21 2.07 5.89
CA PHE A 41 3.35 3.01 4.76
C PHE A 41 4.25 2.45 3.65
N ASN A 42 5.38 1.85 4.05
CA ASN A 42 6.16 0.94 3.23
C ASN A 42 5.93 -0.48 3.73
N ASN A 43 5.54 -1.39 2.83
CA ASN A 43 5.46 -2.82 3.10
C ASN A 43 6.14 -3.59 1.97
N VAL A 44 6.49 -4.84 2.22
CA VAL A 44 6.97 -5.80 1.21
C VAL A 44 6.05 -6.99 1.27
N GLU A 45 5.79 -7.60 0.13
CA GLU A 45 4.94 -8.78 -0.01
C GLU A 45 5.68 -9.82 -0.83
N THR A 46 5.48 -11.08 -0.49
CA THR A 46 5.88 -12.19 -1.34
C THR A 46 4.77 -12.48 -2.35
N LYS A 47 5.17 -12.73 -3.59
CA LYS A 47 4.30 -13.07 -4.71
C LYS A 47 4.67 -14.45 -5.25
N PRO A 48 3.71 -15.31 -5.61
CA PRO A 48 2.25 -15.07 -5.56
C PRO A 48 1.67 -14.94 -4.14
N GLY A 49 0.70 -14.05 -3.96
CA GLY A 49 0.04 -13.78 -2.68
C GLY A 49 -1.00 -12.68 -2.76
N GLN A 50 -1.91 -12.60 -1.78
CA GLN A 50 -2.99 -11.62 -1.75
C GLN A 50 -2.58 -10.28 -1.13
N GLY A 51 -1.52 -10.26 -0.33
CA GLY A 51 -0.88 -9.05 0.16
C GLY A 51 -1.60 -8.34 1.31
N PHE A 52 -1.36 -7.02 1.39
CA PHE A 52 -1.68 -6.15 2.51
C PHE A 52 -2.31 -4.82 2.05
N PRO A 53 -3.59 -4.56 2.38
CA PRO A 53 -4.55 -5.50 2.95
C PRO A 53 -4.80 -6.69 2.00
N THR A 54 -5.37 -7.77 2.52
CA THR A 54 -5.64 -8.98 1.73
C THR A 54 -6.49 -8.67 0.51
N ASP A 55 -6.00 -9.06 -0.66
CA ASP A 55 -6.67 -8.94 -1.96
C ASP A 55 -6.78 -7.47 -2.44
N TRP A 56 -5.84 -6.60 -2.03
CA TRP A 56 -5.88 -5.17 -2.33
C TRP A 56 -5.93 -4.85 -3.84
N GLU A 57 -5.43 -5.75 -4.70
CA GLU A 57 -5.45 -5.61 -6.15
C GLU A 57 -6.82 -5.84 -6.78
N ASN A 58 -7.74 -6.50 -6.07
CA ASN A 58 -9.09 -6.76 -6.54
C ASN A 58 -9.96 -5.51 -6.47
N GLN A 59 -10.00 -4.75 -7.58
CA GLN A 59 -10.78 -3.51 -7.67
C GLN A 59 -12.28 -3.76 -7.86
N GLU A 60 -12.68 -4.99 -8.19
CA GLU A 60 -14.07 -5.41 -8.16
C GLU A 60 -14.57 -5.54 -6.72
N LYS A 61 -13.72 -5.98 -5.77
CA LYS A 61 -13.99 -5.95 -4.32
C LYS A 61 -13.88 -4.53 -3.77
N TYR A 62 -12.71 -3.92 -3.90
CA TYR A 62 -12.33 -2.71 -3.16
C TYR A 62 -12.65 -1.38 -3.85
N LYS A 63 -13.16 -1.40 -5.08
CA LYS A 63 -13.65 -0.22 -5.83
C LYS A 63 -12.66 0.95 -5.91
N GLY A 64 -11.36 0.68 -5.94
CA GLY A 64 -10.32 1.71 -6.04
C GLY A 64 -10.05 2.20 -7.46
N GLY A 65 -9.40 3.36 -7.54
CA GLY A 65 -8.93 3.96 -8.78
C GLY A 65 -10.03 4.54 -9.67
N TRP A 66 -9.74 4.64 -10.97
CA TRP A 66 -10.59 5.28 -11.96
C TRP A 66 -11.24 4.26 -12.91
N ILE A 67 -12.36 4.66 -13.50
CA ILE A 67 -12.98 4.03 -14.67
C ILE A 67 -13.10 5.07 -15.79
N ARG A 68 -12.88 4.64 -17.04
CA ARG A 68 -13.22 5.42 -18.24
C ARG A 68 -14.63 5.04 -18.66
N LYS A 69 -15.54 6.00 -18.68
CA LYS A 69 -16.93 5.78 -19.14
C LYS A 69 -16.97 5.68 -20.66
N ILE A 70 -18.11 5.21 -21.19
CA ILE A 70 -18.37 5.10 -22.64
C ILE A 70 -18.15 6.45 -23.34
N ASN A 71 -18.50 7.56 -22.68
CA ASN A 71 -18.29 8.91 -23.20
C ASN A 71 -16.84 9.44 -23.08
N GLY A 72 -15.87 8.57 -22.82
CA GLY A 72 -14.45 8.90 -22.67
C GLY A 72 -14.06 9.56 -21.35
N LYS A 73 -15.02 10.06 -20.54
CA LYS A 73 -14.70 10.76 -19.29
C LYS A 73 -14.31 9.82 -18.16
N LEU A 74 -13.32 10.23 -17.39
CA LEU A 74 -12.93 9.55 -16.16
C LEU A 74 -13.95 9.77 -15.03
N GLN A 75 -14.10 8.74 -14.19
CA GLN A 75 -14.86 8.77 -12.95
C GLN A 75 -14.16 7.87 -11.93
N PRO A 76 -14.11 8.22 -10.62
CA PRO A 76 -13.69 7.27 -9.62
C PRO A 76 -14.55 5.99 -9.67
N ARG A 77 -13.93 4.82 -9.55
CA ARG A 77 -14.65 3.53 -9.52
C ARG A 77 -15.66 3.47 -8.37
N MET A 78 -15.39 4.20 -7.28
CA MET A 78 -16.31 4.38 -6.15
C MET A 78 -17.67 5.00 -6.51
N GLY A 79 -17.73 5.76 -7.61
CA GLY A 79 -18.88 6.54 -8.04
C GLY A 79 -18.52 7.99 -8.34
N ASN A 80 -19.46 8.71 -8.96
CA ASN A 80 -19.38 10.17 -9.10
C ASN A 80 -19.55 10.87 -7.73
N ARG A 81 -19.49 12.21 -7.71
CA ARG A 81 -19.59 13.00 -6.46
C ARG A 81 -20.84 12.67 -5.63
N ALA A 82 -22.02 12.59 -6.26
CA ALA A 82 -23.29 12.29 -5.57
C ALA A 82 -23.32 10.85 -5.03
N MET A 83 -22.91 9.88 -5.84
CA MET A 83 -22.83 8.47 -5.42
C MET A 83 -21.84 8.27 -4.26
N LEU A 84 -20.71 8.99 -4.28
CA LEU A 84 -19.72 8.94 -3.22
C LEU A 84 -20.28 9.53 -1.92
N LEU A 85 -20.93 10.71 -1.98
CA LEU A 85 -21.55 11.34 -0.81
C LEU A 85 -22.67 10.48 -0.22
N GLY A 86 -23.46 9.79 -1.06
CA GLY A 86 -24.48 8.85 -0.59
C GLY A 86 -23.93 7.67 0.24
N LYS A 87 -22.62 7.40 0.16
CA LYS A 87 -21.93 6.33 0.91
C LYS A 87 -21.17 6.85 2.14
N ILE A 88 -21.28 8.14 2.49
CA ILE A 88 -20.44 8.76 3.52
C ILE A 88 -20.73 8.24 4.94
N PHE A 89 -22.01 7.95 5.23
CA PHE A 89 -22.44 7.47 6.55
C PHE A 89 -21.79 6.13 6.91
N ALA A 90 -21.81 5.19 5.96
CA ALA A 90 -21.13 3.91 6.06
C ALA A 90 -20.53 3.56 4.69
N ASN A 91 -19.19 3.64 4.58
CA ASN A 91 -18.51 3.30 3.34
C ASN A 91 -18.57 1.78 3.12
N PRO A 92 -19.32 1.27 2.12
CA PRO A 92 -19.58 -0.16 1.96
C PRO A 92 -18.40 -0.94 1.36
N HIS A 93 -17.29 -0.25 1.05
CA HIS A 93 -16.11 -0.84 0.41
C HIS A 93 -14.83 -0.51 1.19
N LEU A 94 -14.98 -0.10 2.46
CA LEU A 94 -13.85 0.17 3.34
C LEU A 94 -13.22 -1.16 3.77
N PRO A 95 -11.90 -1.36 3.62
CA PRO A 95 -11.25 -2.51 4.22
C PRO A 95 -11.38 -2.47 5.75
N GLY A 96 -11.82 -3.58 6.34
CA GLY A 96 -11.89 -3.74 7.80
C GLY A 96 -10.49 -3.92 8.42
N ILE A 97 -10.39 -3.88 9.75
CA ILE A 97 -9.10 -4.14 10.41
C ILE A 97 -8.59 -5.55 10.10
N ASP A 98 -9.50 -6.53 10.01
CA ASP A 98 -9.16 -7.93 9.71
C ASP A 98 -8.69 -8.15 8.27
N ASP A 99 -8.98 -7.23 7.35
CA ASP A 99 -8.37 -7.25 6.01
C ASP A 99 -6.87 -6.93 6.10
N TYR A 100 -6.46 -6.14 7.10
CA TYR A 100 -5.07 -5.92 7.48
C TYR A 100 -4.64 -7.02 8.46
N TYR A 101 -4.67 -6.74 9.75
CA TYR A 101 -4.51 -7.66 10.88
C TYR A 101 -4.89 -6.93 12.17
N GLU A 102 -5.32 -7.65 13.20
CA GLU A 102 -5.42 -7.10 14.55
C GLU A 102 -4.00 -6.85 15.10
N PRO A 103 -3.60 -5.61 15.37
CA PRO A 103 -2.28 -5.33 15.91
C PRO A 103 -2.16 -5.92 17.32
N PHE A 104 -1.02 -6.54 17.60
CA PHE A 104 -0.78 -7.28 18.83
C PHE A 104 0.55 -6.89 19.46
N ASP A 105 0.66 -7.17 20.74
CA ASP A 105 1.85 -7.06 21.56
C ASP A 105 1.93 -8.29 22.48
N PHE A 106 2.96 -8.37 23.31
CA PHE A 106 3.16 -9.49 24.24
C PHE A 106 3.32 -9.00 25.67
N ASP A 107 2.83 -9.80 26.62
CA ASP A 107 2.98 -9.49 28.05
C ASP A 107 4.37 -9.88 28.56
N TYR A 108 5.41 -9.22 28.03
CA TYR A 108 6.81 -9.51 28.36
C TYR A 108 7.08 -9.46 29.87
N GLN A 109 6.41 -8.57 30.60
CA GLN A 109 6.56 -8.43 32.05
C GLN A 109 6.23 -9.73 32.82
N ASN A 110 5.40 -10.62 32.28
CA ASN A 110 5.14 -11.92 32.92
C ASN A 110 6.42 -12.74 33.11
N LEU A 111 7.43 -12.58 32.24
CA LEU A 111 8.72 -13.26 32.35
C LEU A 111 9.57 -12.74 33.53
N HIS A 112 9.32 -11.50 33.96
CA HIS A 112 10.06 -10.84 35.03
C HIS A 112 9.35 -10.95 36.38
N THR A 113 8.02 -10.88 36.37
CA THR A 113 7.20 -10.75 37.58
C THR A 113 6.45 -12.03 37.93
N ALA A 114 6.77 -13.16 37.30
CA ALA A 114 6.16 -14.44 37.65
C ALA A 114 6.44 -14.76 39.13
N PRO A 115 5.42 -15.15 39.91
CA PRO A 115 5.61 -15.42 41.33
C PRO A 115 6.49 -16.66 41.55
N GLU A 116 7.26 -16.64 42.64
CA GLU A 116 7.99 -17.82 43.11
C GLU A 116 7.02 -19.00 43.33
N GLY A 117 7.46 -20.21 42.98
CA GLY A 117 6.62 -21.40 43.04
C GLY A 117 5.58 -21.53 41.92
N SER A 118 5.69 -20.74 40.84
CA SER A 118 4.88 -20.92 39.62
C SER A 118 4.93 -22.37 39.13
N LYS A 119 3.75 -22.97 38.89
CA LYS A 119 3.60 -24.41 38.57
C LYS A 119 4.21 -24.82 37.23
N SER A 120 4.32 -23.88 36.30
CA SER A 120 4.86 -24.08 34.96
C SER A 120 5.70 -22.87 34.56
N GLN A 121 6.55 -23.05 33.55
CA GLN A 121 7.39 -21.97 33.02
C GLN A 121 6.52 -20.75 32.61
N PRO A 122 6.88 -19.53 33.04
CA PRO A 122 6.18 -18.31 32.61
C PRO A 122 6.43 -18.04 31.13
N ILE A 123 5.46 -17.41 30.46
CA ILE A 123 5.53 -17.12 29.03
C ILE A 123 4.83 -15.80 28.70
N ALA A 124 5.39 -15.04 27.76
CA ALA A 124 4.78 -13.83 27.25
C ALA A 124 3.71 -14.18 26.19
N ARG A 125 2.44 -14.12 26.57
CA ARG A 125 1.31 -14.40 25.68
C ARG A 125 0.88 -13.15 24.90
N PRO A 126 0.24 -13.30 23.73
CA PRO A 126 -0.19 -12.16 22.94
C PRO A 126 -1.39 -11.42 23.55
N ARG A 127 -1.45 -10.12 23.32
CA ARG A 127 -2.51 -9.21 23.74
C ARG A 127 -2.84 -8.26 22.60
N SER A 128 -4.12 -7.97 22.41
CA SER A 128 -4.58 -7.03 21.40
C SER A 128 -4.15 -5.60 21.74
N LEU A 129 -3.66 -4.86 20.74
CA LEU A 129 -3.41 -3.42 20.84
C LEU A 129 -4.67 -2.59 20.56
N ILE A 130 -5.79 -3.22 20.16
CA ILE A 130 -7.09 -2.54 20.00
C ILE A 130 -7.92 -2.67 21.27
N THR A 131 -8.04 -3.88 21.82
CA THR A 131 -8.93 -4.14 22.97
C THR A 131 -8.19 -4.19 24.31
N GLY A 132 -6.88 -4.41 24.30
CA GLY A 132 -6.12 -4.71 25.51
C GLY A 132 -6.33 -6.13 26.04
N GLU A 133 -7.17 -6.93 25.40
CA GLU A 133 -7.53 -8.26 25.87
C GLU A 133 -6.52 -9.33 25.45
N ARG A 134 -6.52 -10.44 26.21
CA ARG A 134 -5.75 -11.65 25.87
C ARG A 134 -6.21 -12.20 24.53
N MET A 135 -5.25 -12.38 23.61
CA MET A 135 -5.50 -13.13 22.39
C MET A 135 -5.26 -14.61 22.64
N ALA A 136 -6.19 -15.46 22.20
CA ALA A 136 -6.01 -16.91 22.26
C ALA A 136 -4.88 -17.36 21.33
N LYS A 137 -4.84 -16.79 20.12
CA LYS A 137 -3.86 -17.08 19.06
C LYS A 137 -3.75 -15.86 18.15
N ILE A 138 -2.57 -15.62 17.59
CA ILE A 138 -2.40 -14.67 16.47
C ILE A 138 -2.74 -15.43 15.19
N GLU A 139 -3.67 -14.89 14.39
CA GLU A 139 -4.18 -15.59 13.19
C GLU A 139 -3.81 -14.86 11.88
N LYS A 140 -3.24 -13.66 11.99
CA LYS A 140 -2.86 -12.84 10.84
C LYS A 140 -1.77 -11.85 11.22
N GLY A 141 -1.03 -11.41 10.20
CA GLY A 141 -0.04 -10.34 10.29
C GLY A 141 0.10 -9.62 8.96
N PRO A 142 0.85 -8.50 8.91
CA PRO A 142 1.01 -7.69 7.70
C PRO A 142 1.87 -8.38 6.62
N ASN A 143 2.55 -9.47 6.96
CA ASN A 143 3.40 -10.28 6.09
C ASN A 143 3.14 -11.77 6.32
N TRP A 144 1.87 -12.17 6.43
CA TRP A 144 1.49 -13.55 6.77
C TRP A 144 1.86 -14.57 5.68
N GLU A 145 1.96 -14.11 4.42
CA GLU A 145 2.24 -14.91 3.22
C GLU A 145 3.73 -14.89 2.83
N ASP A 146 4.61 -14.51 3.75
CA ASP A 146 6.07 -14.44 3.52
C ASP A 146 6.65 -15.76 3.04
N ASP A 147 7.60 -15.73 2.11
CA ASP A 147 8.27 -16.91 1.52
C ASP A 147 7.32 -18.09 1.19
N LEU A 148 6.19 -17.79 0.57
CA LEU A 148 5.12 -18.76 0.23
C LEU A 148 4.50 -19.44 1.46
N GLY A 149 4.40 -18.72 2.57
CA GLY A 149 3.71 -19.13 3.79
C GLY A 149 2.21 -19.33 3.59
N GLY A 150 1.81 -20.51 3.13
CA GLY A 150 0.42 -20.89 2.89
C GLY A 150 0.29 -21.94 1.80
N GLU A 151 -0.84 -22.64 1.75
CA GLU A 151 -1.12 -23.55 0.64
C GLU A 151 -1.20 -22.77 -0.69
N PHE A 152 -0.66 -23.34 -1.78
CA PHE A 152 -0.66 -22.71 -3.10
C PHE A 152 -2.06 -22.29 -3.54
N ASP A 153 -3.11 -23.07 -3.28
CA ASP A 153 -4.49 -22.71 -3.65
C ASP A 153 -5.01 -21.45 -2.95
N LYS A 154 -4.46 -21.09 -1.77
CA LYS A 154 -4.75 -19.83 -1.08
C LYS A 154 -3.93 -18.70 -1.67
N LEU A 155 -2.62 -18.88 -1.84
CA LEU A 155 -1.70 -17.87 -2.37
C LEU A 155 -2.03 -17.51 -3.82
N ALA A 156 -2.33 -18.50 -4.64
CA ALA A 156 -2.65 -18.36 -6.06
C ALA A 156 -4.03 -17.73 -6.33
N LYS A 157 -4.77 -17.32 -5.29
CA LYS A 157 -5.87 -16.34 -5.42
C LYS A 157 -5.37 -14.93 -5.71
N ASP A 158 -4.06 -14.73 -5.74
CA ASP A 158 -3.41 -13.55 -6.29
C ASP A 158 -4.07 -13.10 -7.60
N LYS A 159 -4.51 -11.85 -7.62
CA LYS A 159 -5.17 -11.21 -8.77
C LYS A 159 -4.31 -11.26 -10.03
N ASN A 160 -2.99 -11.35 -9.90
CA ASN A 160 -2.05 -11.41 -11.02
C ASN A 160 -2.06 -12.76 -11.75
N PHE A 161 -2.69 -13.80 -11.21
CA PHE A 161 -2.92 -15.08 -11.92
C PHE A 161 -4.16 -15.08 -12.82
N ASP A 162 -4.94 -14.01 -12.87
CA ASP A 162 -6.06 -13.90 -13.79
C ASP A 162 -5.63 -14.17 -15.24
N ASN A 163 -6.34 -15.08 -15.92
CA ASN A 163 -6.07 -15.52 -17.28
C ASN A 163 -4.75 -16.30 -17.47
N ILE A 164 -4.19 -16.88 -16.40
CA ILE A 164 -3.04 -17.78 -16.43
C ILE A 164 -3.49 -19.19 -16.02
N GLN A 165 -3.07 -20.20 -16.79
CA GLN A 165 -3.20 -21.61 -16.39
C GLN A 165 -2.19 -21.93 -15.28
N LYS A 166 -2.57 -21.64 -14.03
CA LYS A 166 -1.66 -21.66 -12.88
C LYS A 166 -1.32 -23.04 -12.31
N ALA A 167 -1.93 -24.11 -12.82
CA ALA A 167 -1.78 -25.47 -12.29
C ALA A 167 -0.34 -25.98 -12.31
N MET A 168 0.46 -25.60 -13.32
CA MET A 168 1.86 -26.04 -13.38
C MET A 168 2.71 -25.50 -12.22
N TYR A 169 2.37 -24.33 -11.67
CA TYR A 169 3.12 -23.67 -10.60
C TYR A 169 2.84 -24.24 -9.20
N SER A 170 1.92 -25.21 -9.07
CA SER A 170 1.74 -25.97 -7.83
C SER A 170 2.72 -27.13 -7.69
N GLN A 171 3.45 -27.46 -8.76
CA GLN A 171 4.47 -28.51 -8.76
C GLN A 171 5.75 -27.97 -8.14
N PHE A 172 6.39 -28.78 -7.29
CA PHE A 172 7.57 -28.37 -6.53
C PHE A 172 8.69 -27.83 -7.45
N GLU A 173 8.93 -28.50 -8.58
CA GLU A 173 9.95 -28.15 -9.56
C GLU A 173 9.70 -26.80 -10.26
N ASN A 174 8.45 -26.34 -10.28
CA ASN A 174 8.03 -25.09 -10.90
C ASN A 174 7.71 -24.00 -9.86
N THR A 175 8.11 -24.22 -8.60
CA THR A 175 7.92 -23.23 -7.54
C THR A 175 8.68 -21.97 -7.90
N PHE A 176 7.99 -20.82 -7.84
CA PHE A 176 8.61 -19.51 -7.98
C PHE A 176 8.08 -18.59 -6.89
N MET A 177 8.91 -17.63 -6.51
CA MET A 177 8.49 -16.50 -5.69
C MET A 177 9.25 -15.25 -6.07
N MET A 178 8.69 -14.09 -5.77
CA MET A 178 9.35 -12.80 -5.92
C MET A 178 8.88 -11.83 -4.82
N TYR A 179 9.69 -10.81 -4.55
CA TYR A 179 9.34 -9.79 -3.56
C TYR A 179 8.82 -8.52 -4.21
N LEU A 180 7.74 -7.98 -3.66
CA LEU A 180 7.09 -6.76 -4.10
C LEU A 180 7.10 -5.70 -2.98
N PRO A 181 8.15 -4.88 -2.88
CA PRO A 181 8.17 -3.70 -2.02
C PRO A 181 7.27 -2.60 -2.58
N ARG A 182 6.38 -2.04 -1.74
CA ARG A 182 5.37 -1.04 -2.14
C ARG A 182 5.28 0.13 -1.16
N LEU A 183 5.00 1.31 -1.69
CA LEU A 183 4.62 2.51 -0.92
C LEU A 183 3.51 3.28 -1.66
N CYS A 184 3.18 4.51 -1.24
CA CYS A 184 2.27 5.34 -2.02
C CYS A 184 2.91 5.72 -3.36
N GLU A 185 2.16 5.61 -4.45
CA GLU A 185 2.67 5.98 -5.78
C GLU A 185 2.80 7.49 -6.02
N HIS A 186 2.24 8.33 -5.14
CA HIS A 186 2.16 9.79 -5.33
C HIS A 186 1.73 10.18 -6.76
N CYS A 187 0.68 9.51 -7.26
CA CYS A 187 0.25 9.54 -8.66
C CYS A 187 0.12 10.95 -9.26
N LEU A 188 0.22 11.06 -10.58
CA LEU A 188 -0.13 12.30 -11.30
C LEU A 188 -1.64 12.55 -11.30
N ASN A 189 -2.44 11.49 -11.42
CA ASN A 189 -3.90 11.52 -11.31
C ASN A 189 -4.40 10.74 -10.06
N PRO A 190 -4.20 11.27 -8.84
CA PRO A 190 -4.47 10.55 -7.61
C PRO A 190 -5.97 10.39 -7.33
N ALA A 191 -6.47 9.16 -7.40
CA ALA A 191 -7.86 8.83 -7.08
C ALA A 191 -8.24 9.22 -5.63
N CYS A 192 -7.28 9.19 -4.70
CA CYS A 192 -7.52 9.62 -3.32
C CYS A 192 -7.85 11.11 -3.19
N VAL A 193 -7.24 11.98 -4.00
CA VAL A 193 -7.58 13.42 -4.05
C VAL A 193 -9.01 13.57 -4.57
N ALA A 194 -9.34 12.88 -5.65
CA ALA A 194 -10.66 12.95 -6.29
C ALA A 194 -11.82 12.38 -5.44
N THR A 195 -11.51 11.57 -4.42
CA THR A 195 -12.48 10.87 -3.58
C THR A 195 -12.57 11.42 -2.16
N CYS A 196 -11.82 12.47 -1.81
CA CYS A 196 -11.90 13.13 -0.52
C CYS A 196 -12.98 14.23 -0.52
N PRO A 197 -14.11 14.08 0.21
CA PRO A 197 -15.18 15.09 0.18
C PRO A 197 -14.79 16.45 0.73
N SER A 198 -13.88 16.50 1.71
CA SER A 198 -13.45 17.75 2.35
C SER A 198 -12.32 18.46 1.61
N GLY A 199 -11.78 17.87 0.54
CA GLY A 199 -10.62 18.44 -0.17
C GLY A 199 -9.33 18.48 0.65
N ALA A 200 -9.22 17.67 1.72
CA ALA A 200 -8.04 17.65 2.60
C ALA A 200 -6.80 16.97 1.97
N ILE A 201 -6.97 16.27 0.85
CA ILE A 201 -5.86 15.59 0.16
C ILE A 201 -5.46 16.44 -1.02
N TYR A 202 -4.16 16.74 -1.13
CA TYR A 202 -3.62 17.59 -2.18
C TYR A 202 -2.30 17.04 -2.69
N LYS A 203 -1.91 17.47 -3.90
CA LYS A 203 -0.60 17.19 -4.49
C LYS A 203 0.19 18.50 -4.47
N ARG A 204 1.33 18.51 -3.79
CA ARG A 204 2.28 19.62 -3.77
C ARG A 204 2.73 19.97 -5.19
N GLU A 205 2.93 21.24 -5.45
CA GLU A 205 3.21 21.75 -6.80
C GLU A 205 4.69 21.60 -7.15
N GLU A 206 5.55 21.84 -6.16
CA GLU A 206 7.00 21.89 -6.23
C GLU A 206 7.67 20.51 -6.42
N ASP A 207 7.10 19.46 -5.83
CA ASP A 207 7.72 18.12 -5.79
C ASP A 207 6.75 16.95 -6.10
N GLY A 208 5.48 17.27 -6.37
CA GLY A 208 4.45 16.29 -6.68
C GLY A 208 4.09 15.34 -5.53
N ILE A 209 4.51 15.61 -4.28
CA ILE A 209 4.18 14.76 -3.13
C ILE A 209 2.69 14.95 -2.78
N VAL A 210 1.91 13.87 -2.89
CA VAL A 210 0.54 13.80 -2.39
C VAL A 210 0.50 13.67 -0.87
N LEU A 211 -0.19 14.58 -0.17
CA LEU A 211 -0.34 14.60 1.29
C LEU A 211 -1.80 14.63 1.72
N ILE A 212 -2.05 14.26 2.98
CA ILE A 212 -3.34 14.46 3.66
C ILE A 212 -3.11 15.51 4.74
N ASP A 213 -3.74 16.67 4.57
CA ASP A 213 -3.78 17.74 5.56
C ASP A 213 -4.48 17.24 6.83
N GLN A 214 -3.74 17.11 7.93
CA GLN A 214 -4.27 16.57 9.18
C GLN A 214 -5.24 17.55 9.86
N ASP A 215 -5.11 18.85 9.63
CA ASP A 215 -6.02 19.86 10.19
C ASP A 215 -7.35 19.89 9.43
N LYS A 216 -7.32 19.74 8.10
CA LYS A 216 -8.52 19.71 7.25
C LYS A 216 -9.15 18.33 7.12
N CYS A 217 -8.43 17.27 7.46
CA CYS A 217 -9.00 15.92 7.44
C CYS A 217 -10.17 15.83 8.43
N ARG A 218 -11.32 15.34 7.94
CA ARG A 218 -12.55 15.15 8.72
C ARG A 218 -12.88 13.67 8.94
N GLY A 219 -11.95 12.76 8.66
CA GLY A 219 -12.16 11.35 8.92
C GLY A 219 -13.17 10.66 8.02
N TRP A 220 -13.55 11.26 6.88
CA TRP A 220 -14.58 10.69 5.98
C TRP A 220 -14.23 9.34 5.37
N ARG A 221 -12.97 8.89 5.46
CA ARG A 221 -12.51 7.52 5.13
C ARG A 221 -12.85 7.01 3.72
N MET A 222 -13.34 7.88 2.83
CA MET A 222 -13.63 7.56 1.42
C MET A 222 -12.34 7.40 0.58
N CYS A 223 -11.30 8.17 0.91
CA CYS A 223 -10.02 8.12 0.22
C CYS A 223 -9.29 6.76 0.35
N ILE A 224 -9.58 5.99 1.40
CA ILE A 224 -9.02 4.66 1.63
C ILE A 224 -9.50 3.70 0.53
N THR A 225 -10.81 3.65 0.30
CA THR A 225 -11.39 2.91 -0.82
C THR A 225 -10.90 3.46 -2.16
N GLY A 226 -10.86 4.79 -2.30
CA GLY A 226 -10.51 5.46 -3.55
C GLY A 226 -9.10 5.15 -4.03
N CYS A 227 -8.15 4.94 -3.11
CA CYS A 227 -6.81 4.49 -3.44
C CYS A 227 -6.84 3.02 -3.91
N PRO A 228 -6.50 2.72 -5.18
CA PRO A 228 -6.47 1.34 -5.66
C PRO A 228 -5.32 0.53 -5.05
N TYR A 229 -4.25 1.21 -4.63
CA TYR A 229 -3.10 0.59 -3.96
C TYR A 229 -3.29 0.36 -2.45
N LYS A 230 -4.41 0.83 -1.90
CA LYS A 230 -4.70 0.78 -0.46
C LYS A 230 -3.56 1.33 0.42
N LYS A 231 -2.95 2.42 -0.04
CA LYS A 231 -1.81 3.11 0.61
C LYS A 231 -2.20 4.30 1.48
N ILE A 232 -3.47 4.34 1.88
CA ILE A 232 -4.01 5.28 2.86
C ILE A 232 -4.60 4.43 3.97
N TYR A 233 -4.19 4.71 5.19
CA TYR A 233 -4.57 3.96 6.39
C TYR A 233 -5.37 4.89 7.30
N PHE A 234 -6.41 4.36 7.94
CA PHE A 234 -7.16 5.12 8.93
C PHE A 234 -6.42 5.07 10.26
N ASN A 235 -6.07 6.21 10.84
CA ASN A 235 -5.65 6.25 12.22
C ASN A 235 -6.89 6.09 13.10
N TRP A 236 -7.07 4.91 13.69
CA TRP A 236 -8.28 4.58 14.44
C TRP A 236 -8.39 5.37 15.76
N LYS A 237 -7.28 5.91 16.27
CA LYS A 237 -7.24 6.75 17.48
C LYS A 237 -7.55 8.22 17.19
N SER A 238 -6.91 8.82 16.20
CA SER A 238 -7.11 10.24 15.86
C SER A 238 -8.37 10.49 15.02
N GLY A 239 -8.95 9.44 14.44
CA GLY A 239 -10.11 9.54 13.55
C GLY A 239 -9.77 10.12 12.17
N LYS A 240 -8.49 10.22 11.79
CA LYS A 240 -8.03 10.81 10.53
C LYS A 240 -7.24 9.81 9.71
N SER A 241 -7.27 9.94 8.39
CA SER A 241 -6.44 9.10 7.52
C SER A 241 -5.01 9.63 7.42
N GLU A 242 -4.05 8.71 7.44
CA GLU A 242 -2.64 8.98 7.22
C GLU A 242 -2.10 8.13 6.07
N LYS A 243 -0.99 8.54 5.48
CA LYS A 243 -0.36 7.84 4.34
C LYS A 243 1.14 8.12 4.31
N CYS A 244 1.86 7.34 3.50
CA CYS A 244 3.25 7.67 3.14
C CYS A 244 3.36 9.14 2.70
N ILE A 245 4.25 9.88 3.35
CA ILE A 245 4.48 11.31 3.10
C ILE A 245 5.69 11.55 2.20
N PHE A 246 6.17 10.50 1.53
CA PHE A 246 7.41 10.48 0.74
C PHE A 246 8.65 11.05 1.46
N CYS A 247 8.64 11.01 2.80
CA CYS A 247 9.64 11.70 3.63
C CYS A 247 9.87 13.15 3.18
N TYR A 248 8.81 13.92 2.89
CA TYR A 248 8.96 15.31 2.40
C TYR A 248 9.93 16.17 3.23
N PRO A 249 10.03 16.05 4.58
CA PRO A 249 11.01 16.86 5.33
C PRO A 249 12.47 16.56 4.93
N ARG A 250 12.76 15.35 4.44
CA ARG A 250 14.08 14.98 3.91
C ARG A 250 14.23 15.44 2.45
N ILE A 251 13.21 15.22 1.62
CA ILE A 251 13.23 15.58 0.20
C ILE A 251 13.38 17.09 0.02
N GLU A 252 12.77 17.91 0.87
CA GLU A 252 12.91 19.38 0.89
C GLU A 252 14.38 19.82 1.05
N ALA A 253 15.21 19.01 1.71
CA ALA A 253 16.65 19.25 1.89
C ALA A 253 17.52 18.45 0.91
N GLY A 254 16.94 17.89 -0.17
CA GLY A 254 17.66 17.10 -1.16
C GLY A 254 18.11 15.72 -0.69
N GLN A 255 17.62 15.26 0.46
CA GLN A 255 17.97 13.95 1.03
C GLN A 255 17.05 12.85 0.48
N PRO A 256 17.53 11.59 0.34
CA PRO A 256 16.68 10.47 -0.04
C PRO A 256 15.57 10.21 1.00
N THR A 257 14.53 9.51 0.57
CA THR A 257 13.54 8.96 1.52
C THR A 257 14.19 7.93 2.44
N VAL A 258 13.67 7.76 3.65
CA VAL A 258 14.17 6.76 4.62
C VAL A 258 14.21 5.37 3.99
N CYS A 259 13.12 4.93 3.33
CA CYS A 259 13.07 3.59 2.74
C CYS A 259 13.98 3.41 1.52
N SER A 260 14.40 4.51 0.85
CA SER A 260 15.41 4.49 -0.21
C SER A 260 16.83 4.38 0.35
N GLU A 261 17.19 5.26 1.28
CA GLU A 261 18.54 5.31 1.85
C GLU A 261 18.89 4.02 2.60
N THR A 262 17.93 3.47 3.34
CA THR A 262 18.14 2.25 4.15
C THR A 262 17.88 0.97 3.35
N CYS A 263 17.82 1.03 2.02
CA CYS A 263 17.55 -0.14 1.19
C CYS A 263 18.80 -1.03 1.06
N VAL A 264 18.85 -2.10 1.85
CA VAL A 264 19.99 -3.05 1.90
C VAL A 264 20.27 -3.68 0.54
N GLY A 265 19.24 -4.09 -0.21
CA GLY A 265 19.40 -4.65 -1.57
C GLY A 265 19.82 -3.63 -2.64
N ARG A 266 19.91 -2.33 -2.28
CA ARG A 266 20.29 -1.23 -3.19
C ARG A 266 19.45 -1.24 -4.47
N ILE A 267 18.13 -1.35 -4.31
CA ILE A 267 17.18 -1.50 -5.43
C ILE A 267 16.46 -0.21 -5.78
N ARG A 268 16.49 0.79 -4.89
CA ARG A 268 15.65 1.98 -4.98
C ARG A 268 16.44 3.16 -5.55
N TYR A 269 15.91 3.74 -6.62
CA TYR A 269 16.48 4.91 -7.27
C TYR A 269 15.49 6.07 -7.18
N LEU A 270 16.00 7.26 -6.87
CA LEU A 270 15.22 8.49 -6.82
C LEU A 270 15.75 9.44 -7.89
N GLY A 271 14.85 10.08 -8.64
CA GLY A 271 15.24 11.01 -9.69
C GLY A 271 14.09 11.94 -10.08
N VAL A 272 14.38 13.14 -10.55
CA VAL A 272 13.35 14.08 -10.99
C VAL A 272 12.77 13.65 -12.31
N LEU A 273 11.44 13.70 -12.41
CA LEU A 273 10.68 13.63 -13.64
C LEU A 273 9.96 14.95 -13.85
N LEU A 274 10.13 15.54 -15.04
CA LEU A 274 9.33 16.68 -15.48
C LEU A 274 8.10 16.15 -16.23
N TYR A 275 6.93 16.73 -15.95
CA TYR A 275 5.69 16.30 -16.58
C TYR A 275 4.81 17.50 -16.97
N ASP A 276 4.05 17.36 -18.07
CA ASP A 276 3.03 18.33 -18.47
C ASP A 276 1.72 18.05 -17.72
N ALA A 277 1.40 18.91 -16.76
CA ALA A 277 0.19 18.81 -15.97
C ALA A 277 -1.09 18.96 -16.82
N ASP A 278 -1.06 19.70 -17.94
CA ASP A 278 -2.21 19.85 -18.83
C ASP A 278 -2.50 18.56 -19.63
N ALA A 279 -1.55 17.62 -19.69
CA ALA A 279 -1.70 16.35 -20.39
C ALA A 279 -2.23 15.19 -19.51
N ILE A 280 -2.34 15.39 -18.20
CA ILE A 280 -2.67 14.32 -17.24
C ILE A 280 -4.01 13.65 -17.55
N GLU A 281 -5.08 14.45 -17.75
CA GLU A 281 -6.42 13.91 -18.00
C GLU A 281 -6.44 13.10 -19.29
N ARG A 282 -5.86 13.66 -20.36
CA ARG A 282 -5.75 13.03 -21.67
C ARG A 282 -5.01 11.69 -21.62
N ALA A 283 -3.91 11.63 -20.88
CA ALA A 283 -3.13 10.40 -20.70
C ALA A 283 -3.90 9.37 -19.89
N ALA A 284 -4.53 9.78 -18.78
CA ALA A 284 -5.28 8.87 -17.92
C ALA A 284 -6.60 8.38 -18.54
N SER A 285 -7.17 9.13 -19.49
CA SER A 285 -8.43 8.82 -20.18
C SER A 285 -8.24 8.10 -21.53
N THR A 286 -7.02 7.67 -21.86
CA THR A 286 -6.76 6.93 -23.10
C THR A 286 -7.60 5.67 -23.17
N GLU A 287 -8.18 5.42 -24.35
CA GLU A 287 -8.67 4.09 -24.71
C GLU A 287 -7.45 3.16 -24.87
N LYS A 288 -7.55 1.89 -24.48
CA LYS A 288 -6.42 0.94 -24.50
C LYS A 288 -5.68 1.02 -25.85
N ARG A 289 -4.42 1.46 -25.85
CA ARG A 289 -3.42 1.01 -26.83
C ARG A 289 -2.79 -0.27 -26.27
N GLU A 290 -2.63 -1.28 -27.12
CA GLU A 290 -2.02 -2.55 -26.73
C GLU A 290 -0.64 -2.34 -26.09
N ARG A 291 -0.41 -3.09 -24.99
CA ARG A 291 0.83 -3.31 -24.21
C ARG A 291 1.42 -2.15 -23.38
N SER A 292 1.35 -2.31 -22.06
CA SER A 292 2.50 -2.31 -21.13
C SER A 292 2.04 -2.52 -19.67
N LEU A 293 2.20 -3.74 -19.13
CA LEU A 293 2.06 -4.15 -17.71
C LEU A 293 0.72 -3.79 -17.01
N PRO A 294 0.33 -4.43 -15.89
CA PRO A 294 -0.93 -4.08 -15.22
C PRO A 294 -0.82 -2.68 -14.61
N ALA A 295 -1.22 -1.66 -15.37
CA ALA A 295 -1.73 -0.40 -14.85
C ALA A 295 -3.10 -0.69 -14.21
N SER A 296 -3.11 -1.49 -13.15
CA SER A 296 -4.30 -1.75 -12.37
C SER A 296 -4.72 -0.42 -11.72
N ALA A 297 -5.73 0.19 -12.34
CA ALA A 297 -6.62 1.22 -11.80
C ALA A 297 -6.39 2.71 -12.17
N GLY A 298 -5.81 3.01 -13.34
CA GLY A 298 -5.99 4.32 -14.01
C GLY A 298 -5.39 5.55 -13.31
N GLY A 299 -4.70 5.38 -12.19
CA GLY A 299 -3.71 6.36 -11.75
C GLY A 299 -2.44 6.09 -12.54
N VAL A 300 -1.93 7.07 -13.30
CA VAL A 300 -0.62 6.96 -13.93
C VAL A 300 0.39 6.72 -12.78
N PRO A 301 0.90 5.48 -12.61
CA PRO A 301 1.82 5.16 -11.54
C PRO A 301 3.15 5.82 -11.82
N ARG A 302 3.93 6.06 -10.77
CA ARG A 302 5.24 6.70 -10.88
C ARG A 302 6.37 5.68 -10.88
N SER A 303 6.14 4.49 -10.33
CA SER A 303 7.08 3.38 -10.44
C SER A 303 6.92 2.70 -11.80
N GLU A 304 7.90 2.88 -12.68
CA GLU A 304 8.10 1.97 -13.80
C GLU A 304 8.86 0.73 -13.28
N ARG A 305 8.33 -0.46 -13.60
CA ARG A 305 9.02 -1.72 -13.36
C ARG A 305 9.90 -1.97 -14.58
N SER A 306 11.22 -1.91 -14.43
CA SER A 306 12.13 -2.22 -15.52
C SER A 306 12.29 -3.75 -15.65
N GLU A 307 11.78 -4.34 -16.72
CA GLU A 307 12.27 -5.64 -17.21
C GLU A 307 13.55 -5.37 -18.02
N SER A 308 14.67 -5.97 -17.62
CA SER A 308 15.88 -5.95 -18.45
C SER A 308 15.69 -6.90 -19.63
N HIS A 309 15.30 -6.38 -20.79
CA HIS A 309 15.53 -7.12 -22.03
C HIS A 309 17.04 -7.18 -22.29
N ARG A 310 17.65 -8.35 -22.07
CA ARG A 310 18.93 -8.68 -22.68
C ARG A 310 18.70 -8.73 -24.20
N ALA A 311 19.06 -7.67 -24.90
CA ALA A 311 19.40 -7.78 -26.31
C ALA A 311 20.68 -8.63 -26.38
N GLY A 312 20.53 -9.91 -26.71
CA GLY A 312 21.64 -10.77 -27.07
C GLY A 312 22.13 -10.40 -28.47
N ASN A 313 23.47 -10.35 -28.59
CA ASN A 313 24.24 -10.13 -29.81
C ASN A 313 23.79 -10.98 -31.02
#